data_AF-A0A831T9U3-F1
#
_entry.id   AF-A0A831T9U3-F1
#
_cell.length_a   1.000
_cell.length_b   1.000
_cell.length_c   1.000
_cell.angle_alpha   90.00
_cell.angle_beta   90.00
_cell.angle_gamma   90.00
#
_symmetry.space_group_name_H-M   'P 1'
#
loop_
_entity.id
_entity.type
_entity.pdbx_description
1 polymer ?
#
loop_
_entity_poly.entity_id
_entity_poly.type
_entity_poly.pdbx_seq_one_letter_code
_entity_poly.pdbx_strand_id
1 'polypeptide(L)'
;ILNASKILPLNEIDAEGRDLARRLLLNDRSGGDPLQELIAHYAKLGGKKSTGRKTLNLGDTVEERLKQAIIQGRRDSLIADLDAARQKYSPLEIINTILLDGMKVVGDLFGSGEMQLPFVLQSAEVMKAAVKHLEQFMEKASGSEKGKLVLATVKGDVHDIGKNLVDIILTNNGYKVYNLGIKQPIETILHAAQEHHADAIGMSGLLVKSTVVMKENLEILNERGVTLPVICGGAALTRKYVEETLRSVYSGAVFYGQDAFAGLHLMDELCDPRKKLKRARQGMGVWGQEARGKGPGAGDESQEAGGAGQGVEVGQNGAASAGEEHTFDMEADPAGFAEPRRSVEPAPDIPKPPFLGTRIVSDIKMADVFPFLNERTLFSTQWQFRKNNVKPAEYERLMREVAEPTLEKLKRQCLEENILRPAAVYGFFRCASEGDDLVIFQDDGRTERLRFTFPRQADQGRLCLSDYFRPAEREARSPNQPRATDYVSFFVVTVGCEVSRRTQELFAANRYTDYLYLHGLGVESAEALAEFFHKRIRQEWGIGGQDSPDIKKLFKLHYRGCRYSFGYPACPNLEDQAKLCALLQPERIGVHLTESFQLEPEQSTSALVVHHPAATYFNVKAAQKCAVQPAPG
;
A
#
# COMPACT_ATOMS: atom_id res chain seq x y z
N ILE A 1 30.63 -13.02 12.94
CA ILE A 1 30.73 -11.60 12.53
C ILE A 1 31.71 -11.55 11.35
N LEU A 2 31.23 -11.34 10.13
CA LEU A 2 32.09 -11.12 8.96
C LEU A 2 32.05 -9.64 8.61
N ASN A 3 33.20 -9.06 8.27
CA ASN A 3 33.32 -7.65 7.88
C ASN A 3 32.85 -7.46 6.43
N ALA A 4 31.76 -6.72 6.22
CA ALA A 4 31.19 -6.44 4.91
C ALA A 4 32.19 -5.83 3.91
N SER A 5 33.22 -5.12 4.40
CA SER A 5 34.26 -4.55 3.54
C SER A 5 35.24 -5.59 2.96
N LYS A 6 35.09 -6.87 3.31
CA LYS A 6 35.94 -7.98 2.84
C LYS A 6 35.19 -9.01 1.99
N ILE A 7 33.96 -8.71 1.57
CA ILE A 7 33.09 -9.61 0.81
C ILE A 7 32.97 -9.08 -0.63
N LEU A 8 33.05 -9.99 -1.61
CA LEU A 8 32.88 -9.70 -3.04
C LEU A 8 31.45 -10.03 -3.49
N PRO A 9 30.74 -9.09 -4.16
CA PRO A 9 29.47 -9.34 -4.83
C PRO A 9 29.53 -10.50 -5.83
N LEU A 10 28.46 -11.29 -5.92
CA LEU A 10 28.43 -12.49 -6.75
C LEU A 10 28.68 -12.18 -8.23
N ASN A 11 28.16 -11.06 -8.74
CA ASN A 11 28.34 -10.60 -10.13
C ASN A 11 29.79 -10.23 -10.47
N GLU A 12 30.65 -10.02 -9.45
CA GLU A 12 32.08 -9.70 -9.61
C GLU A 12 32.98 -10.94 -9.56
N ILE A 13 32.45 -12.08 -9.13
CA ILE A 13 33.15 -13.36 -9.18
C ILE A 13 33.07 -13.87 -10.63
N ASP A 14 34.16 -14.35 -11.22
CA ASP A 14 34.12 -14.94 -12.55
C ASP A 14 33.30 -16.25 -12.59
N ALA A 15 32.84 -16.67 -13.76
CA ALA A 15 31.94 -17.82 -13.89
C ALA A 15 32.54 -19.13 -13.33
N GLU A 16 33.85 -19.34 -13.47
CA GLU A 16 34.57 -20.51 -12.97
C GLU A 16 34.71 -20.44 -11.44
N GLY A 17 35.07 -19.27 -10.91
CA GLY A 17 35.14 -19.03 -9.47
C GLY A 17 33.79 -19.19 -8.75
N ARG A 18 32.67 -18.85 -9.39
CA ARG A 18 31.31 -19.08 -8.86
C ARG A 18 30.98 -20.56 -8.79
N ASP A 19 31.30 -21.31 -9.84
CA ASP A 19 31.02 -22.74 -9.89
C ASP A 19 31.82 -23.52 -8.85
N LEU A 20 33.12 -23.22 -8.72
CA LEU A 20 33.98 -23.81 -7.69
C LEU A 20 33.51 -23.48 -6.26
N ALA A 21 33.10 -22.24 -6.00
CA ALA A 21 32.55 -21.85 -4.70
C ALA A 21 31.22 -22.57 -4.41
N ARG A 22 30.36 -22.76 -5.42
CA ARG A 22 29.11 -23.51 -5.31
C ARG A 22 29.39 -24.99 -5.02
N ARG A 23 30.32 -25.61 -5.73
CA ARG A 23 30.74 -27.00 -5.49
C ARG A 23 31.28 -27.19 -4.07
N LEU A 24 32.06 -26.23 -3.57
CA LEU A 24 32.56 -26.26 -2.19
C LEU A 24 31.42 -26.16 -1.15
N LEU A 25 30.49 -25.23 -1.34
CA LEU A 25 29.35 -25.02 -0.43
C LEU A 25 28.40 -26.23 -0.38
N LEU A 26 28.20 -26.89 -1.52
CA LEU A 26 27.35 -28.08 -1.64
C LEU A 26 28.11 -29.39 -1.34
N ASN A 27 29.40 -29.31 -1.03
CA ASN A 27 30.30 -30.46 -0.85
C ASN A 27 30.25 -31.45 -2.04
N ASP A 28 30.12 -30.91 -3.25
CA ASP A 28 30.09 -31.69 -4.48
C ASP A 28 31.52 -32.04 -4.93
N ARG A 29 31.86 -33.33 -4.79
CA ARG A 29 33.20 -33.88 -5.08
C ARG A 29 33.25 -34.67 -6.39
N SER A 30 32.19 -34.61 -7.21
CA SER A 30 32.10 -35.36 -8.48
C SER A 30 33.20 -35.01 -9.49
N GLY A 31 33.78 -33.80 -9.40
CA GLY A 31 34.86 -33.31 -10.26
C GLY A 31 36.24 -33.17 -9.60
N GLY A 32 36.43 -33.64 -8.36
CA GLY A 32 37.67 -33.41 -7.59
C GLY A 32 37.42 -32.76 -6.22
N ASP A 33 38.48 -32.30 -5.55
CA ASP A 33 38.36 -31.56 -4.28
C ASP A 33 38.04 -30.08 -4.56
N PRO A 34 36.81 -29.62 -4.30
CA PRO A 34 36.39 -28.27 -4.64
C PRO A 34 37.11 -27.20 -3.83
N LEU A 35 37.64 -27.52 -2.63
CA LEU A 35 38.43 -26.57 -1.85
C LEU A 35 39.79 -26.35 -2.52
N GLN A 36 40.42 -27.43 -2.97
CA GLN A 36 41.75 -27.42 -3.55
C GLN A 36 41.74 -26.77 -4.94
N GLU A 37 40.70 -27.02 -5.73
CA GLU A 37 40.46 -26.37 -7.02
C GLU A 37 40.18 -24.86 -6.86
N LEU A 38 39.34 -24.47 -5.87
CA LEU A 38 39.07 -23.07 -5.57
C LEU A 38 40.34 -22.32 -5.14
N ILE A 39 41.16 -22.93 -4.29
CA ILE A 39 42.46 -22.37 -3.89
C ILE A 39 43.37 -22.21 -5.11
N ALA A 40 43.43 -23.19 -6.00
CA ALA A 40 44.26 -23.13 -7.20
C ALA A 40 43.80 -22.04 -8.19
N HIS A 41 42.48 -21.88 -8.37
CA HIS A 41 41.87 -20.82 -9.19
C HIS A 41 42.32 -19.43 -8.74
N TYR A 42 42.19 -19.14 -7.44
CA TYR A 42 42.58 -17.84 -6.89
C TYR A 42 44.09 -17.69 -6.67
N ALA A 43 44.84 -18.78 -6.53
CA ALA A 43 46.30 -18.74 -6.54
C ALA A 43 46.87 -18.34 -7.91
N LYS A 44 46.25 -18.81 -9.02
CA LYS A 44 46.58 -18.36 -10.39
C LYS A 44 46.28 -16.88 -10.60
N LEU A 45 45.23 -16.35 -9.97
CA LEU A 45 44.89 -14.92 -9.97
C LEU A 45 45.77 -14.08 -9.02
N GLY A 46 46.53 -14.72 -8.11
CA GLY A 46 47.08 -14.16 -6.88
C GLY A 46 48.53 -13.68 -6.89
N GLY A 47 49.11 -13.32 -8.04
CA GLY A 47 50.45 -12.72 -8.12
C GLY A 47 50.57 -11.25 -7.68
N LYS A 48 49.48 -10.58 -7.29
CA LYS A 48 49.51 -9.19 -6.78
C LYS A 48 48.82 -9.09 -5.42
N LYS A 49 49.66 -8.99 -4.38
CA LYS A 49 49.30 -8.79 -2.96
C LYS A 49 48.23 -7.70 -2.79
N SER A 50 47.16 -8.05 -2.10
CA SER A 50 46.07 -7.17 -1.68
C SER A 50 46.51 -6.28 -0.50
N THR A 51 46.97 -5.08 -0.83
CA THR A 51 47.02 -3.95 0.10
C THR A 51 46.06 -2.89 -0.43
N GLY A 52 45.14 -2.44 0.43
CA GLY A 52 44.20 -1.37 0.11
C GLY A 52 42.93 -1.81 -0.61
N ARG A 53 41.81 -1.28 -0.11
CA ARG A 53 40.48 -1.22 -0.72
C ARG A 53 40.65 -0.93 -2.23
N LYS A 54 40.55 -1.96 -3.09
CA LYS A 54 40.39 -1.72 -4.53
C LYS A 54 39.02 -1.10 -4.67
N THR A 55 38.99 0.21 -4.90
CA THR A 55 37.95 0.89 -5.65
C THR A 55 37.50 -0.05 -6.75
N LEU A 56 36.27 -0.56 -6.62
CA LEU A 56 35.64 -1.26 -7.72
C LEU A 56 35.69 -0.33 -8.92
N ASN A 57 36.31 -0.81 -9.98
CA ASN A 57 36.57 0.01 -11.16
C ASN A 57 35.21 0.43 -11.70
N LEU A 58 34.83 1.70 -11.50
CA LEU A 58 33.57 2.28 -11.97
C LEU A 58 33.51 2.34 -13.51
N GLY A 59 34.53 1.82 -14.20
CA GLY A 59 34.76 1.96 -15.62
C GLY A 59 36.07 2.73 -15.85
N ASP A 60 36.72 2.44 -16.98
CA ASP A 60 37.98 3.10 -17.33
C ASP A 60 37.75 4.54 -17.85
N THR A 61 36.55 4.82 -18.36
CA THR A 61 36.15 6.12 -18.91
C THR A 61 35.26 6.90 -17.94
N VAL A 62 35.28 8.24 -18.03
CA VAL A 62 34.48 9.10 -17.15
C VAL A 62 32.98 8.84 -17.34
N GLU A 63 32.57 8.56 -18.57
CA GLU A 63 31.20 8.27 -18.98
C GLU A 63 30.69 7.02 -18.27
N GLU A 64 31.47 5.95 -18.26
CA GLU A 64 31.09 4.73 -17.56
C GLU A 64 31.11 4.90 -16.05
N ARG A 65 32.06 5.68 -15.51
CA ARG A 65 32.07 5.96 -14.07
C ARG A 65 30.84 6.69 -13.60
N LEU A 66 30.39 7.70 -14.34
CA LEU A 66 29.16 8.42 -14.06
C LEU A 66 27.92 7.52 -14.20
N LYS A 67 27.86 6.72 -15.26
CA LYS A 67 26.76 5.77 -15.48
C LYS A 67 26.66 4.74 -14.35
N GLN A 68 27.79 4.13 -13.96
CA GLN A 68 27.86 3.17 -12.87
C GLN A 68 27.60 3.81 -11.51
N ALA A 69 28.02 5.06 -11.29
CA ALA A 69 27.69 5.79 -10.07
C ALA A 69 26.18 5.97 -9.90
N ILE A 70 25.46 6.27 -11.00
CA ILE A 70 24.00 6.34 -11.00
C ILE A 70 23.38 4.97 -10.74
N ILE A 71 23.76 3.93 -11.50
CA ILE A 71 23.20 2.57 -11.36
C ILE A 71 23.38 2.03 -9.94
N GLN A 72 24.53 2.30 -9.32
CA GLN A 72 24.89 1.77 -8.01
C GLN A 72 24.53 2.72 -6.85
N GLY A 73 23.98 3.90 -7.15
CA GLY A 73 23.61 4.88 -6.12
C GLY A 73 24.80 5.39 -5.29
N ARG A 74 26.00 5.50 -5.88
CA ARG A 74 27.22 5.95 -5.16
C ARG A 74 27.52 7.44 -5.37
N ARG A 75 27.99 8.11 -4.31
CA ARG A 75 28.35 9.54 -4.32
C ARG A 75 29.85 9.82 -4.20
N ASP A 76 30.66 8.84 -3.78
CA ASP A 76 32.03 9.05 -3.31
C ASP A 76 32.96 9.76 -4.32
N SER A 77 32.80 9.51 -5.62
CA SER A 77 33.56 10.17 -6.70
C SER A 77 32.70 11.03 -7.63
N LEU A 78 31.40 11.17 -7.35
CA LEU A 78 30.43 11.74 -8.29
C LEU A 78 30.85 13.13 -8.78
N ILE A 79 31.18 14.03 -7.85
CA ILE A 79 31.54 15.42 -8.18
C ILE A 79 32.83 15.49 -9.01
N ALA A 80 33.85 14.71 -8.63
CA ALA A 80 35.12 14.67 -9.37
C ALA A 80 34.93 14.11 -10.80
N ASP A 81 34.09 13.09 -10.95
CA ASP A 81 33.78 12.52 -12.27
C ASP A 81 32.93 13.48 -13.12
N LEU A 82 32.01 14.25 -12.51
CA LEU A 82 31.23 15.29 -13.20
C LEU A 82 32.13 16.43 -13.69
N ASP A 83 33.07 16.88 -12.85
CA ASP A 83 34.02 17.94 -13.22
C ASP A 83 34.96 17.48 -14.35
N ALA A 84 35.38 16.21 -14.32
CA ALA A 84 36.16 15.61 -15.40
C ALA A 84 35.33 15.51 -16.70
N ALA A 85 34.06 15.10 -16.62
CA ALA A 85 33.16 15.02 -17.77
C ALA A 85 32.93 16.39 -18.42
N ARG A 86 32.83 17.44 -17.59
CA ARG A 86 32.61 18.83 -18.03
C ARG A 86 33.76 19.40 -18.85
N GLN A 87 34.95 18.78 -18.81
CA GLN A 87 36.06 19.14 -19.70
C GLN A 87 35.82 18.68 -21.15
N LYS A 88 34.95 17.69 -21.35
CA LYS A 88 34.69 17.05 -22.66
C LYS A 88 33.27 17.29 -23.18
N TYR A 89 32.31 17.48 -22.29
CA TYR A 89 30.88 17.59 -22.61
C TYR A 89 30.28 18.84 -21.96
N SER A 90 29.26 19.42 -22.58
CA SER A 90 28.45 20.44 -21.92
C SER A 90 27.66 19.84 -20.75
N PRO A 91 27.30 20.63 -19.72
CA PRO A 91 26.48 20.13 -18.61
C PRO A 91 25.16 19.48 -19.06
N LEU A 92 24.51 20.03 -20.09
CA LEU A 92 23.27 19.48 -20.66
C LEU A 92 23.51 18.14 -21.35
N GLU A 93 24.62 17.97 -22.06
CA GLU A 93 24.98 16.68 -22.67
C GLU A 93 25.24 15.62 -21.61
N ILE A 94 25.98 15.95 -20.54
CA ILE A 94 26.24 15.02 -19.43
C ILE A 94 24.93 14.50 -18.84
N ILE A 95 23.97 15.40 -18.59
CA ILE A 95 22.64 15.03 -18.08
C ILE A 95 21.90 14.14 -19.09
N ASN A 96 21.72 14.64 -20.31
CA ASN A 96 20.81 14.04 -21.28
C ASN A 96 21.33 12.74 -21.92
N THR A 97 22.64 12.53 -21.92
CA THR A 97 23.26 11.35 -22.54
C THR A 97 23.78 10.39 -21.49
N ILE A 98 24.71 10.82 -20.64
CA ILE A 98 25.44 9.92 -19.74
C ILE A 98 24.57 9.54 -18.53
N LEU A 99 24.08 10.53 -17.79
CA LEU A 99 23.34 10.29 -16.55
C LEU A 99 21.97 9.67 -16.82
N LEU A 100 21.26 10.16 -17.84
CA LEU A 100 19.99 9.56 -18.27
C LEU A 100 20.14 8.13 -18.76
N ASP A 101 21.22 7.77 -19.46
CA ASP A 101 21.44 6.37 -19.85
C ASP A 101 21.69 5.46 -18.63
N GLY A 102 22.30 5.96 -17.57
CA GLY A 102 22.37 5.27 -16.28
C GLY A 102 20.97 5.05 -15.68
N MET A 103 20.13 6.09 -15.70
CA MET A 103 18.75 6.00 -15.19
C MET A 103 17.84 5.07 -16.00
N LYS A 104 18.04 4.96 -17.33
CA LYS A 104 17.32 3.98 -18.15
C LYS A 104 17.62 2.55 -17.68
N VAL A 105 18.90 2.23 -17.44
CA VAL A 105 19.29 0.91 -16.94
C VAL A 105 18.69 0.64 -15.55
N VAL A 106 18.66 1.64 -14.66
CA VAL A 106 17.95 1.54 -13.37
C VAL A 106 16.46 1.23 -13.57
N GLY A 107 15.83 1.90 -14.53
CA GLY A 107 14.43 1.64 -14.89
C GLY A 107 14.19 0.23 -15.43
N ASP A 108 15.05 -0.25 -16.31
CA ASP A 108 14.96 -1.60 -16.88
C ASP A 108 15.17 -2.68 -15.80
N LEU A 109 16.17 -2.52 -14.93
CA LEU A 109 16.45 -3.46 -13.83
C LEU A 109 15.32 -3.47 -12.80
N PHE A 110 14.69 -2.33 -12.52
CA PHE A 110 13.53 -2.30 -11.65
C PHE A 110 12.31 -2.95 -12.32
N GLY A 111 12.07 -2.63 -13.59
CA GLY A 111 10.96 -3.18 -14.38
C GLY A 111 11.04 -4.70 -14.55
N SER A 112 12.25 -5.25 -14.67
CA SER A 112 12.47 -6.70 -14.65
C SER A 112 12.36 -7.32 -13.26
N GLY A 113 12.38 -6.51 -12.20
CA GLY A 113 12.36 -6.92 -10.79
C GLY A 113 13.75 -7.25 -10.21
N GLU A 114 14.82 -7.11 -10.99
CA GLU A 114 16.20 -7.32 -10.55
C GLU A 114 16.71 -6.23 -9.59
N MET A 115 16.09 -5.04 -9.61
CA MET A 115 16.38 -3.93 -8.70
C MET A 115 15.16 -3.58 -7.85
N GLN A 116 15.38 -3.38 -6.54
CA GLN A 116 14.33 -2.99 -5.60
C GLN A 116 14.18 -1.48 -5.50
N LEU A 117 13.01 -1.02 -5.08
CA LEU A 117 12.68 0.40 -5.04
C LEU A 117 13.67 1.26 -4.23
N PRO A 118 14.17 0.81 -3.06
CA PRO A 118 15.13 1.63 -2.32
C PRO A 118 16.42 1.94 -3.09
N PHE A 119 16.87 1.02 -3.95
CA PHE A 119 18.05 1.25 -4.79
C PHE A 119 17.74 2.24 -5.91
N VAL A 120 16.55 2.17 -6.49
CA VAL A 120 16.09 3.17 -7.46
C VAL A 120 16.06 4.56 -6.84
N LEU A 121 15.52 4.68 -5.63
CA LEU A 121 15.50 5.95 -4.90
C LEU A 121 16.92 6.44 -4.62
N GLN A 122 17.84 5.54 -4.25
CA GLN A 122 19.25 5.89 -4.08
C GLN A 122 19.90 6.40 -5.38
N SER A 123 19.66 5.75 -6.52
CA SER A 123 20.11 6.19 -7.84
C SER A 123 19.55 7.57 -8.20
N ALA A 124 18.26 7.79 -7.92
CA ALA A 124 17.58 9.06 -8.06
C ALA A 124 18.23 10.18 -7.22
N GLU A 125 18.61 9.90 -5.99
CA GLU A 125 19.30 10.89 -5.16
C GLU A 125 20.69 11.25 -5.73
N VAL A 126 21.43 10.28 -6.28
CA VAL A 126 22.70 10.52 -6.98
C VAL A 126 22.47 11.36 -8.24
N MET A 127 21.44 11.04 -9.03
CA MET A 127 21.03 11.80 -10.22
C MET A 127 20.77 13.27 -9.87
N LYS A 128 19.99 13.52 -8.82
CA LYS A 128 19.65 14.88 -8.39
C LYS A 128 20.86 15.63 -7.84
N ALA A 129 21.74 14.96 -7.10
CA ALA A 129 23.00 15.54 -6.66
C ALA A 129 23.89 15.93 -7.85
N ALA A 130 23.93 15.11 -8.90
CA ALA A 130 24.67 15.39 -10.12
C ALA A 130 24.10 16.59 -10.88
N VAL A 131 22.78 16.65 -11.09
CA VAL A 131 22.12 17.77 -11.76
C VAL A 131 22.35 19.07 -10.97
N LYS A 132 22.17 19.06 -9.65
CA LYS A 132 22.41 20.23 -8.79
C LYS A 132 23.85 20.76 -8.87
N HIS A 133 24.83 19.87 -9.06
CA HIS A 133 26.22 20.29 -9.30
C HIS A 133 26.38 20.93 -10.67
N LEU A 134 25.84 20.29 -11.71
CA LEU A 134 25.94 20.75 -13.10
C LEU A 134 25.18 22.06 -13.37
N GLU A 135 24.07 22.31 -12.68
CA GLU A 135 23.28 23.55 -12.75
C GLU A 135 24.10 24.81 -12.50
N GLN A 136 25.14 24.72 -11.66
CA GLN A 136 26.03 25.84 -11.34
C GLN A 136 26.88 26.28 -12.54
N PHE A 137 27.03 25.40 -13.53
CA PHE A 137 27.86 25.60 -14.72
C PHE A 137 27.02 25.74 -16.00
N MET A 138 25.69 25.69 -15.88
CA MET A 138 24.80 25.99 -16.99
C MET A 138 24.63 27.51 -17.13
N GLU A 139 24.79 28.04 -18.34
CA GLU A 139 24.18 29.32 -18.65
C GLU A 139 22.66 29.18 -18.44
N LYS A 140 21.96 30.27 -18.05
CA LYS A 140 20.50 30.29 -17.91
C LYS A 140 19.83 30.12 -19.28
N ALA A 141 19.97 28.95 -19.88
CA ALA A 141 19.15 28.42 -20.94
C ALA A 141 18.09 27.57 -20.26
N SER A 142 16.82 27.90 -20.47
CA SER A 142 15.66 27.10 -20.07
C SER A 142 15.90 25.63 -20.44
N GLY A 143 16.07 24.77 -19.43
CA GLY A 143 16.40 23.36 -19.63
C GLY A 143 15.41 22.65 -20.54
N SER A 144 15.89 21.70 -21.36
CA SER A 144 15.02 20.88 -22.21
C SER A 144 14.27 19.86 -21.33
N GLU A 145 13.12 20.25 -20.79
CA GLU A 145 12.22 19.35 -20.07
C GLU A 145 11.57 18.40 -21.08
N LYS A 146 11.57 17.08 -20.82
CA LYS A 146 10.94 16.09 -21.73
C LYS A 146 9.43 16.28 -21.85
N GLY A 147 8.81 16.83 -20.80
CA GLY A 147 7.37 17.09 -20.70
C GLY A 147 6.99 17.46 -19.27
N LYS A 148 5.76 17.94 -19.11
CA LYS A 148 5.21 18.45 -17.84
C LYS A 148 4.03 17.62 -17.38
N LEU A 149 4.02 17.21 -16.12
CA LEU A 149 2.91 16.48 -15.49
C LEU A 149 2.40 17.27 -14.28
N VAL A 150 1.10 17.51 -14.21
CA VAL A 150 0.45 17.87 -12.94
C VAL A 150 0.00 16.59 -12.25
N LEU A 151 0.43 16.38 -11.01
CA LEU A 151 0.20 15.15 -10.28
C LEU A 151 -0.48 15.43 -8.93
N ALA A 152 -1.59 14.76 -8.65
CA ALA A 152 -2.37 15.00 -7.44
C ALA A 152 -3.02 13.74 -6.89
N THR A 153 -3.11 13.65 -5.56
CA THR A 153 -4.04 12.71 -4.92
C THR A 153 -5.39 13.40 -4.84
N VAL A 154 -6.43 12.72 -5.36
CA VAL A 154 -7.75 13.32 -5.57
C VAL A 154 -8.42 13.78 -4.28
N LYS A 155 -9.43 14.65 -4.42
CA LYS A 155 -10.22 15.16 -3.29
C LYS A 155 -10.66 14.02 -2.38
N GLY A 156 -10.37 14.21 -1.10
CA GLY A 156 -10.75 13.28 -0.06
C GLY A 156 -9.94 12.02 0.06
N ASP A 157 -8.76 12.00 -0.57
CA ASP A 157 -7.75 10.98 -0.34
C ASP A 157 -6.44 11.60 0.18
N VAL A 158 -5.87 10.99 1.21
CA VAL A 158 -4.61 11.39 1.87
C VAL A 158 -3.44 10.53 1.43
N HIS A 159 -3.69 9.36 0.86
CA HIS A 159 -2.61 8.43 0.60
C HIS A 159 -1.77 8.91 -0.59
N ASP A 160 -0.47 9.07 -0.35
CA ASP A 160 0.42 9.71 -1.31
C ASP A 160 1.73 8.98 -1.55
N ILE A 161 1.98 7.85 -0.89
CA ILE A 161 3.21 7.06 -1.08
C ILE A 161 3.43 6.75 -2.57
N GLY A 162 2.43 6.16 -3.22
CA GLY A 162 2.51 5.80 -4.65
C GLY A 162 2.65 7.03 -5.55
N LYS A 163 1.97 8.13 -5.22
CA LYS A 163 2.07 9.41 -5.94
C LYS A 163 3.47 10.01 -5.85
N ASN A 164 4.01 10.13 -4.64
CA ASN A 164 5.33 10.68 -4.40
C ASN A 164 6.39 9.81 -5.05
N LEU A 165 6.17 8.50 -5.13
CA LEU A 165 7.01 7.63 -5.91
C LEU A 165 6.96 7.96 -7.41
N VAL A 166 5.77 8.14 -8.00
CA VAL A 166 5.61 8.56 -9.40
C VAL A 166 6.32 9.89 -9.66
N ASP A 167 6.15 10.87 -8.78
CA ASP A 167 6.84 12.16 -8.83
C ASP A 167 8.36 11.98 -8.87
N ILE A 168 8.91 11.23 -7.90
CA ILE A 168 10.34 10.96 -7.83
C ILE A 168 10.81 10.30 -9.13
N ILE A 169 10.17 9.22 -9.57
CA ILE A 169 10.60 8.49 -10.77
C ILE A 169 10.57 9.39 -12.02
N LEU A 170 9.50 10.15 -12.25
CA LEU A 170 9.38 11.01 -13.42
C LEU A 170 10.35 12.18 -13.38
N THR A 171 10.47 12.86 -12.24
CA THR A 171 11.41 13.98 -12.05
C THR A 171 12.85 13.54 -12.33
N ASN A 172 13.23 12.33 -11.92
CA ASN A 172 14.57 11.79 -12.19
C ASN A 172 14.79 11.36 -13.65
N ASN A 173 13.73 11.17 -14.42
CA ASN A 173 13.80 10.80 -15.83
C ASN A 173 13.69 12.00 -16.80
N GLY A 174 13.79 13.23 -16.27
CA GLY A 174 13.81 14.47 -17.05
C GLY A 174 12.44 15.10 -17.31
N TYR A 175 11.41 14.66 -16.59
CA TYR A 175 10.08 15.30 -16.61
C TYR A 175 9.96 16.36 -15.52
N LYS A 176 9.15 17.38 -15.77
CA LYS A 176 8.78 18.35 -14.76
C LYS A 176 7.46 17.94 -14.12
N VAL A 177 7.50 17.55 -12.85
CA VAL A 177 6.29 17.18 -12.10
C VAL A 177 5.87 18.31 -11.17
N TYR A 178 4.63 18.77 -11.32
CA TYR A 178 3.95 19.68 -10.42
C TYR A 178 3.08 18.87 -9.48
N ASN A 179 3.69 18.41 -8.38
CA ASN A 179 3.02 17.60 -7.38
C ASN A 179 2.21 18.51 -6.43
N LEU A 180 0.89 18.47 -6.58
CA LEU A 180 -0.05 19.29 -5.81
C LEU A 180 -0.33 18.73 -4.41
N GLY A 181 0.24 17.57 -4.07
CA GLY A 181 0.00 16.92 -2.79
C GLY A 181 -1.34 16.19 -2.74
N ILE A 182 -1.97 16.21 -1.58
CA ILE A 182 -3.12 15.39 -1.23
C ILE A 182 -4.42 16.18 -1.16
N LYS A 183 -5.57 15.48 -1.20
CA LYS A 183 -6.91 16.07 -1.08
C LYS A 183 -7.19 17.17 -2.11
N GLN A 184 -6.65 17.06 -3.32
CA GLN A 184 -6.74 18.14 -4.30
C GLN A 184 -8.09 18.14 -5.04
N PRO A 185 -8.86 19.25 -5.00
CA PRO A 185 -10.05 19.39 -5.82
C PRO A 185 -9.68 19.56 -7.30
N ILE A 186 -10.62 19.22 -8.19
CA ILE A 186 -10.39 19.28 -9.64
C ILE A 186 -10.06 20.70 -10.12
N GLU A 187 -10.61 21.73 -9.46
CA GLU A 187 -10.31 23.14 -9.73
C GLU A 187 -8.82 23.45 -9.57
N THR A 188 -8.19 22.97 -8.50
CA THR A 188 -6.75 23.17 -8.25
C THR A 188 -5.92 22.42 -9.28
N ILE A 189 -6.31 21.18 -9.61
CA ILE A 189 -5.64 20.37 -10.64
C ILE A 189 -5.70 21.07 -12.00
N LEU A 190 -6.88 21.56 -12.38
CA LEU A 190 -7.12 22.28 -13.62
C LEU A 190 -6.34 23.60 -13.68
N HIS A 191 -6.38 24.39 -12.62
CA HIS A 191 -5.65 25.64 -12.53
C HIS A 191 -4.15 25.40 -12.73
N ALA A 192 -3.56 24.45 -11.99
CA ALA A 192 -2.16 24.11 -12.13
C ALA A 192 -1.82 23.57 -13.54
N ALA A 193 -2.70 22.76 -14.13
CA ALA A 193 -2.50 22.23 -15.49
C ALA A 193 -2.49 23.33 -16.55
N GLN A 194 -3.36 24.33 -16.40
CA GLN A 194 -3.41 25.50 -17.28
C GLN A 194 -2.21 26.44 -17.04
N GLU A 195 -1.92 26.78 -15.78
CA GLU A 195 -0.84 27.67 -15.36
C GLU A 195 0.52 27.16 -15.84
N HIS A 196 0.77 25.86 -15.70
CA HIS A 196 2.07 25.28 -16.04
C HIS A 196 2.15 24.74 -17.46
N HIS A 197 1.05 24.79 -18.21
CA HIS A 197 0.90 24.18 -19.53
C HIS A 197 1.30 22.70 -19.53
N ALA A 198 0.65 21.92 -18.67
CA ALA A 198 0.96 20.50 -18.49
C ALA A 198 0.65 19.68 -19.76
N ASP A 199 1.49 18.69 -20.06
CA ASP A 199 1.29 17.73 -21.15
C ASP A 199 0.33 16.60 -20.76
N ALA A 200 0.21 16.31 -19.46
CA ALA A 200 -0.69 15.31 -18.90
C ALA A 200 -1.12 15.66 -17.47
N ILE A 201 -2.20 15.02 -17.00
CA ILE A 201 -2.69 15.07 -15.63
C ILE A 201 -2.58 13.67 -15.02
N GLY A 202 -1.97 13.56 -13.83
CA GLY A 202 -1.90 12.35 -13.04
C GLY A 202 -2.83 12.41 -11.83
N MET A 203 -3.71 11.42 -11.67
CA MET A 203 -4.61 11.29 -10.52
C MET A 203 -4.31 10.02 -9.74
N SER A 204 -4.09 10.17 -8.43
CA SER A 204 -3.80 9.07 -7.49
C SER A 204 -4.95 8.87 -6.49
N GLY A 205 -5.25 7.62 -6.13
CA GLY A 205 -6.22 7.27 -5.09
C GLY A 205 -6.06 5.85 -4.53
N LEU A 206 -6.14 5.72 -3.20
CA LEU A 206 -6.11 4.44 -2.48
C LEU A 206 -7.51 3.94 -2.09
N LEU A 207 -8.47 4.83 -1.84
CA LEU A 207 -9.79 4.44 -1.36
C LEU A 207 -10.78 4.14 -2.50
N VAL A 208 -11.77 3.29 -2.24
CA VAL A 208 -12.85 3.01 -3.20
C VAL A 208 -13.60 4.29 -3.57
N LYS A 209 -13.85 5.21 -2.62
CA LYS A 209 -14.49 6.52 -2.89
C LYS A 209 -13.68 7.37 -3.88
N SER A 210 -12.35 7.24 -3.88
CA SER A 210 -11.45 7.95 -4.80
C SER A 210 -11.69 7.57 -6.26
N THR A 211 -12.16 6.34 -6.54
CA THR A 211 -12.52 5.93 -7.91
C THR A 211 -13.71 6.72 -8.46
N VAL A 212 -14.69 7.01 -7.61
CA VAL A 212 -15.86 7.82 -7.96
C VAL A 212 -15.45 9.27 -8.19
N VAL A 213 -14.63 9.83 -7.28
CA VAL A 213 -14.09 11.19 -7.43
C VAL A 213 -13.29 11.34 -8.73
N MET A 214 -12.49 10.33 -9.12
CA MET A 214 -11.78 10.36 -10.40
C MET A 214 -12.74 10.39 -11.60
N LYS A 215 -13.86 9.66 -11.54
CA LYS A 215 -14.88 9.70 -12.58
C LYS A 215 -15.52 11.09 -12.67
N GLU A 216 -15.94 11.65 -11.55
CA GLU A 216 -16.51 13.01 -11.47
C GLU A 216 -15.53 14.06 -12.01
N ASN A 217 -14.25 13.95 -11.65
CA ASN A 217 -13.20 14.82 -12.18
C ASN A 217 -13.13 14.77 -13.72
N LEU A 218 -13.21 13.59 -14.32
CA LEU A 218 -13.18 13.43 -15.78
C LEU A 218 -14.43 14.02 -16.46
N GLU A 219 -15.60 13.92 -15.82
CA GLU A 219 -16.83 14.57 -16.29
C GLU A 219 -16.67 16.09 -16.30
N ILE A 220 -16.10 16.65 -15.23
CA ILE A 220 -15.81 18.10 -15.14
C ILE A 220 -14.75 18.54 -16.16
N LEU A 221 -13.74 17.71 -16.46
CA LEU A 221 -12.78 18.00 -17.53
C LEU A 221 -13.49 18.11 -18.89
N ASN A 222 -14.45 17.21 -19.19
CA ASN A 222 -15.24 17.29 -20.42
C ASN A 222 -16.08 18.56 -20.50
N GLU A 223 -16.76 18.91 -19.41
CA GLU A 223 -17.60 20.13 -19.33
C GLU A 223 -16.77 21.39 -19.63
N ARG A 224 -15.50 21.39 -19.21
CA ARG A 224 -14.56 22.49 -19.48
C ARG A 224 -13.79 22.34 -20.81
N GLY A 225 -14.11 21.34 -21.62
CA GLY A 225 -13.48 21.09 -22.92
C GLY A 225 -12.00 20.73 -22.84
N VAL A 226 -11.52 20.25 -21.69
CA VAL A 226 -10.13 19.82 -21.52
C VAL A 226 -9.97 18.40 -22.04
N THR A 227 -9.03 18.20 -22.97
CA THR A 227 -8.76 16.89 -23.60
C THR A 227 -7.34 16.39 -23.32
N LEU A 228 -6.66 16.97 -22.32
CA LEU A 228 -5.32 16.53 -21.91
C LEU A 228 -5.34 15.04 -21.54
N PRO A 229 -4.29 14.27 -21.90
CA PRO A 229 -4.12 12.91 -21.43
C PRO A 229 -4.17 12.82 -19.89
N VAL A 230 -4.94 11.87 -19.38
CA VAL A 230 -5.07 11.59 -17.94
C VAL A 230 -4.50 10.22 -17.62
N ILE A 231 -3.65 10.14 -16.60
CA ILE A 231 -3.12 8.89 -16.06
C ILE A 231 -3.74 8.68 -14.67
N CYS A 232 -4.55 7.63 -14.51
CA CYS A 232 -5.15 7.26 -13.23
C CYS A 232 -4.40 6.07 -12.61
N GLY A 233 -4.05 6.17 -11.32
CA GLY A 233 -3.36 5.10 -10.59
C GLY A 233 -3.65 5.11 -9.09
N GLY A 234 -3.14 4.10 -8.38
CA GLY A 234 -3.37 3.89 -6.95
C GLY A 234 -4.17 2.62 -6.64
N ALA A 235 -4.09 2.11 -5.41
CA ALA A 235 -4.45 0.71 -5.13
C ALA A 235 -5.95 0.38 -5.23
N ALA A 236 -6.85 1.37 -5.19
CA ALA A 236 -8.27 1.16 -5.43
C ALA A 236 -8.61 0.94 -6.92
N LEU A 237 -7.72 1.34 -7.82
CA LEU A 237 -7.99 1.28 -9.26
C LEU A 237 -7.56 -0.06 -9.84
N THR A 238 -8.33 -0.50 -10.84
CA THR A 238 -7.99 -1.67 -11.65
C THR A 238 -7.90 -1.24 -13.10
N ARG A 239 -7.10 -1.97 -13.90
CA ARG A 239 -6.99 -1.74 -15.34
C ARG A 239 -8.37 -1.71 -16.01
N LYS A 240 -9.21 -2.71 -15.68
CA LYS A 240 -10.57 -2.83 -16.21
C LYS A 240 -11.40 -1.57 -15.95
N TYR A 241 -11.43 -1.09 -14.71
CA TYR A 241 -12.21 0.09 -14.36
C TYR A 241 -11.74 1.34 -15.12
N VAL A 242 -10.42 1.56 -15.20
CA VAL A 242 -9.88 2.75 -15.89
C VAL A 242 -10.08 2.68 -17.40
N GLU A 243 -9.78 1.53 -18.02
CA GLU A 243 -9.77 1.41 -19.48
C GLU A 243 -11.14 1.15 -20.10
N GLU A 244 -12.12 0.63 -19.34
CA GLU A 244 -13.49 0.43 -19.80
C GLU A 244 -14.43 1.52 -19.27
N THR A 245 -14.44 1.76 -17.95
CA THR A 245 -15.41 2.67 -17.32
C THR A 245 -14.98 4.12 -17.46
N LEU A 246 -13.79 4.50 -17.00
CA LEU A 246 -13.37 5.91 -17.07
C LEU A 246 -13.13 6.39 -18.51
N ARG A 247 -12.68 5.49 -19.38
CA ARG A 247 -12.45 5.79 -20.80
C ARG A 247 -13.73 6.04 -21.60
N SER A 248 -14.86 5.45 -21.20
CA SER A 248 -16.16 5.73 -21.84
C SER A 248 -16.76 7.06 -21.38
N VAL A 249 -16.26 7.62 -20.27
CA VAL A 249 -16.73 8.89 -19.70
C VAL A 249 -15.95 10.07 -20.26
N TYR A 250 -14.61 9.99 -20.35
CA TYR A 250 -13.76 11.11 -20.77
C TYR A 250 -13.57 11.19 -22.29
N SER A 251 -13.65 12.40 -22.85
CA SER A 251 -13.46 12.66 -24.29
C SER A 251 -11.99 12.66 -24.70
N GLY A 252 -11.08 12.91 -23.75
CA GLY A 252 -9.63 12.77 -23.95
C GLY A 252 -9.13 11.35 -23.72
N ALA A 253 -7.81 11.16 -23.75
CA ALA A 253 -7.21 9.86 -23.49
C ALA A 253 -7.05 9.60 -21.98
N VAL A 254 -7.55 8.46 -21.49
CA VAL A 254 -7.31 7.97 -20.11
C VAL A 254 -6.45 6.72 -20.14
N PHE A 255 -5.45 6.65 -19.26
CA PHE A 255 -4.53 5.52 -19.13
C PHE A 255 -4.47 5.01 -17.69
N TYR A 256 -4.30 3.70 -17.53
CA TYR A 256 -4.06 3.09 -16.23
C TYR A 256 -2.56 3.03 -15.91
N GLY A 257 -2.15 3.74 -14.86
CA GLY A 257 -0.81 3.66 -14.27
C GLY A 257 -0.80 2.63 -13.16
N GLN A 258 -0.39 1.39 -13.46
CA GLN A 258 -0.31 0.30 -12.48
C GLN A 258 0.70 0.58 -11.36
N ASP A 259 1.80 1.24 -11.70
CA ASP A 259 2.86 1.67 -10.78
C ASP A 259 3.61 2.88 -11.37
N ALA A 260 4.63 3.36 -10.66
CA ALA A 260 5.41 4.53 -11.06
C ALA A 260 6.14 4.37 -12.40
N PHE A 261 6.50 3.14 -12.78
CA PHE A 261 7.22 2.88 -14.03
C PHE A 261 6.26 2.75 -15.21
N ALA A 262 5.09 2.13 -15.01
CA ALA A 262 4.01 2.25 -15.98
C ALA A 262 3.70 3.73 -16.26
N GLY A 263 3.70 4.58 -15.23
CA GLY A 263 3.59 6.04 -15.38
C GLY A 263 4.73 6.66 -16.21
N LEU A 264 5.98 6.26 -15.96
CA LEU A 264 7.14 6.69 -16.75
C LEU A 264 7.03 6.30 -18.23
N HIS A 265 6.74 5.04 -18.51
CA HIS A 265 6.58 4.54 -19.89
C HIS A 265 5.44 5.28 -20.61
N LEU A 266 4.31 5.53 -19.94
CA LEU A 266 3.21 6.31 -20.49
C LEU A 266 3.64 7.74 -20.81
N MET A 267 4.39 8.40 -19.92
CA MET A 267 4.90 9.75 -20.16
C MET A 267 5.90 9.80 -21.33
N ASP A 268 6.80 8.82 -21.46
CA ASP A 268 7.69 8.68 -22.61
C ASP A 268 6.90 8.55 -23.92
N GLU A 269 5.78 7.83 -23.92
CA GLU A 269 4.91 7.70 -25.09
C GLU A 269 4.13 8.98 -25.41
N LEU A 270 3.64 9.67 -24.38
CA LEU A 270 2.81 10.87 -24.52
C LEU A 270 3.62 12.10 -24.92
N CYS A 271 4.89 12.16 -24.52
CA CYS A 271 5.75 13.32 -24.79
C CYS A 271 6.64 13.13 -26.04
N ASP A 272 6.83 11.91 -26.55
CA ASP A 272 7.57 11.67 -27.80
C ASP A 272 6.75 12.10 -29.04
N PRO A 273 7.22 13.10 -29.81
CA PRO A 273 6.53 13.60 -31.01
C PRO A 273 6.25 12.54 -32.07
N ARG A 274 7.10 11.50 -32.19
CA ARG A 274 6.97 10.42 -33.18
C ARG A 274 5.89 9.41 -32.79
N LYS A 275 5.68 9.20 -31.48
CA LYS A 275 4.66 8.29 -30.93
C LYS A 275 3.31 8.97 -30.73
N LYS A 276 3.29 10.28 -30.42
CA LYS A 276 2.09 11.14 -30.42
C LYS A 276 1.30 11.01 -31.73
N LEU A 277 1.99 10.98 -32.88
CA LEU A 277 1.39 10.85 -34.22
C LEU A 277 0.81 9.44 -34.49
N LYS A 278 1.38 8.39 -33.89
CA LYS A 278 0.94 7.00 -34.06
C LYS A 278 -0.35 6.71 -33.28
N ARG A 279 -0.48 7.29 -32.07
CA ARG A 279 -1.70 7.18 -31.26
C ARG A 279 -2.81 8.15 -31.67
N ALA A 280 -2.49 9.36 -32.15
CA ALA A 280 -3.53 10.25 -32.72
C ALA A 280 -4.23 9.61 -33.94
N ARG A 281 -3.52 8.78 -34.72
CA ARG A 281 -4.10 8.00 -35.83
C ARG A 281 -4.85 6.74 -35.39
N GLN A 282 -4.48 6.14 -34.25
CA GLN A 282 -5.17 4.95 -33.68
C GLN A 282 -6.32 5.32 -32.72
N GLY A 283 -6.36 6.56 -32.22
CA GLY A 283 -7.39 7.10 -31.32
C GLY A 283 -8.74 7.42 -31.97
N MET A 284 -8.92 7.10 -33.26
CA MET A 284 -10.21 7.14 -33.96
C MET A 284 -10.63 5.79 -34.56
N GLY A 285 -9.95 4.68 -34.21
CA GLY A 285 -10.25 3.37 -34.79
C GLY A 285 -9.95 2.20 -33.85
N VAL A 286 -11.05 1.61 -33.34
CA VAL A 286 -11.22 0.21 -32.89
C VAL A 286 -9.94 -0.57 -32.56
N TRP A 287 -9.64 -0.72 -31.27
CA TRP A 287 -8.79 -1.80 -30.78
C TRP A 287 -9.66 -2.88 -30.13
N GLY A 288 -10.09 -3.83 -30.97
CA GLY A 288 -10.78 -5.06 -30.58
C GLY A 288 -10.51 -6.24 -31.53
N GLN A 289 -9.69 -6.09 -32.57
CA GLN A 289 -9.47 -7.15 -33.57
C GLN A 289 -8.04 -7.10 -34.13
N GLU A 290 -7.03 -7.50 -33.36
CA GLU A 290 -5.73 -7.88 -33.94
C GLU A 290 -5.03 -8.96 -33.10
N ALA A 291 -5.82 -9.93 -32.64
CA ALA A 291 -5.35 -11.21 -32.11
C ALA A 291 -6.20 -12.40 -32.61
N ARG A 292 -6.78 -12.29 -33.82
CA ARG A 292 -7.43 -13.41 -34.52
C ARG A 292 -6.85 -13.52 -35.92
N GLY A 293 -5.88 -14.42 -36.09
CA GLY A 293 -5.34 -14.71 -37.42
C GLY A 293 -3.99 -15.40 -37.42
N LYS A 294 -3.90 -16.57 -36.78
CA LYS A 294 -3.03 -17.70 -37.19
C LYS A 294 -3.30 -18.90 -36.28
N GLY A 295 -4.18 -19.80 -36.73
CA GLY A 295 -4.07 -21.22 -36.39
C GLY A 295 -2.84 -21.81 -37.12
N PRO A 296 -2.26 -22.93 -36.64
CA PRO A 296 -2.91 -24.24 -36.64
C PRO A 296 -2.86 -24.87 -35.22
N GLY A 297 -3.76 -25.73 -34.76
CA GLY A 297 -4.39 -26.88 -35.38
C GLY A 297 -4.54 -27.92 -34.27
N ALA A 298 -5.78 -28.36 -34.01
CA ALA A 298 -6.22 -29.54 -33.26
C ALA A 298 -5.46 -29.98 -31.98
N GLY A 299 -6.15 -29.88 -30.83
CA GLY A 299 -5.87 -30.58 -29.58
C GLY A 299 -6.69 -30.02 -28.43
N ASP A 300 -7.82 -30.69 -28.11
CA ASP A 300 -8.76 -30.46 -26.99
C ASP A 300 -8.09 -29.97 -25.69
N GLU A 301 -8.59 -28.87 -25.08
CA GLU A 301 -9.63 -28.89 -24.02
C GLU A 301 -9.28 -29.88 -22.89
N SER A 302 -8.92 -29.46 -21.68
CA SER A 302 -9.77 -28.73 -20.74
C SER A 302 -9.13 -28.76 -19.33
N GLN A 303 -9.60 -27.87 -18.47
CA GLN A 303 -9.59 -27.91 -16.98
C GLN A 303 -8.34 -27.54 -16.17
N GLU A 304 -8.50 -26.39 -15.50
CA GLU A 304 -8.38 -26.23 -14.05
C GLU A 304 -7.62 -27.30 -13.24
N ALA A 305 -6.54 -26.84 -12.59
CA ALA A 305 -6.05 -27.36 -11.32
C ALA A 305 -5.22 -26.22 -10.68
N GLY A 306 -5.47 -25.70 -9.48
CA GLY A 306 -6.06 -26.40 -8.33
C GLY A 306 -5.02 -27.32 -7.73
N GLY A 307 -4.23 -26.83 -6.77
CA GLY A 307 -3.36 -27.68 -5.96
C GLY A 307 -2.48 -26.84 -5.04
N ALA A 308 -2.24 -27.18 -3.78
CA ALA A 308 -2.83 -28.17 -2.90
C ALA A 308 -2.40 -27.77 -1.47
N GLY A 309 -3.30 -27.91 -0.51
CA GLY A 309 -2.97 -28.04 0.91
C GLY A 309 -3.59 -29.34 1.39
N GLN A 310 -2.74 -30.30 1.76
CA GLN A 310 -3.05 -31.69 2.06
C GLN A 310 -3.94 -31.87 3.28
N GLY A 311 -4.92 -32.78 3.17
CA GLY A 311 -5.65 -33.41 4.27
C GLY A 311 -5.47 -34.93 4.20
N VAL A 312 -5.30 -35.52 5.37
CA VAL A 312 -4.94 -36.93 5.66
C VAL A 312 -6.04 -37.91 5.25
N GLU A 313 -5.64 -39.09 4.76
CA GLU A 313 -6.50 -40.23 4.41
C GLU A 313 -7.16 -40.88 5.63
N VAL A 314 -8.47 -41.19 5.52
CA VAL A 314 -9.12 -42.24 6.30
C VAL A 314 -10.00 -43.06 5.33
N GLY A 315 -9.84 -44.38 5.43
CA GLY A 315 -10.31 -45.37 4.47
C GLY A 315 -11.81 -45.59 4.35
N GLN A 316 -12.13 -46.21 3.21
CA GLN A 316 -13.44 -46.67 2.76
C GLN A 316 -14.04 -47.75 3.66
N ASN A 317 -15.37 -47.77 3.76
CA ASN A 317 -16.16 -49.01 3.73
C ASN A 317 -17.65 -48.72 3.44
N GLY A 318 -18.18 -49.39 2.42
CA GLY A 318 -19.40 -50.20 2.57
C GLY A 318 -20.77 -49.63 2.16
N ALA A 319 -21.22 -50.07 0.97
CA ALA A 319 -22.54 -50.65 0.67
C ALA A 319 -23.82 -49.78 0.58
N ALA A 320 -24.27 -49.62 -0.68
CA ALA A 320 -25.61 -49.90 -1.24
C ALA A 320 -26.87 -49.84 -0.36
N SER A 321 -27.85 -49.03 -0.79
CA SER A 321 -29.19 -49.51 -1.18
C SER A 321 -29.94 -48.45 -1.98
N ALA A 322 -30.81 -48.91 -2.87
CA ALA A 322 -31.51 -48.15 -3.91
C ALA A 322 -32.94 -47.82 -3.50
N GLY A 323 -33.49 -46.78 -4.15
CA GLY A 323 -34.91 -46.62 -4.42
C GLY A 323 -35.64 -45.65 -3.49
N GLU A 324 -36.02 -44.47 -4.00
CA GLU A 324 -37.41 -44.16 -4.35
C GLU A 324 -37.52 -42.75 -4.95
N GLU A 325 -38.20 -42.67 -6.09
CA GLU A 325 -38.58 -41.43 -6.76
C GLU A 325 -39.66 -40.72 -5.94
N HIS A 326 -39.42 -39.46 -5.57
CA HIS A 326 -40.50 -38.54 -5.24
C HIS A 326 -40.31 -37.20 -5.97
N THR A 327 -41.35 -36.88 -6.71
CA THR A 327 -41.64 -35.70 -7.51
C THR A 327 -41.27 -34.38 -6.82
N PHE A 328 -40.50 -33.54 -7.51
CA PHE A 328 -40.26 -32.14 -7.16
C PHE A 328 -41.52 -31.32 -7.50
N ASP A 329 -42.31 -30.97 -6.49
CA ASP A 329 -43.23 -29.84 -6.59
C ASP A 329 -42.43 -28.55 -6.39
N MET A 330 -42.25 -27.82 -7.49
CA MET A 330 -41.64 -26.52 -7.55
C MET A 330 -42.69 -25.46 -7.18
N GLU A 331 -42.93 -25.25 -5.88
CA GLU A 331 -43.59 -24.02 -5.42
C GLU A 331 -42.55 -22.91 -5.35
N ALA A 332 -42.66 -21.98 -6.30
CA ALA A 332 -41.99 -20.71 -6.27
C ALA A 332 -42.48 -19.89 -5.07
N ASP A 333 -41.63 -19.70 -4.07
CA ASP A 333 -41.88 -18.75 -2.98
C ASP A 333 -41.75 -17.32 -3.53
N PRO A 334 -42.84 -16.53 -3.59
CA PRO A 334 -42.83 -15.22 -4.20
C PRO A 334 -42.16 -14.24 -3.22
N ALA A 335 -41.05 -13.62 -3.66
CA ALA A 335 -40.46 -12.38 -3.17
C ALA A 335 -41.11 -11.79 -1.88
N GLY A 336 -40.86 -12.43 -0.74
CA GLY A 336 -41.17 -11.89 0.57
C GLY A 336 -40.03 -11.01 1.02
N PHE A 337 -40.32 -9.76 1.39
CA PHE A 337 -39.47 -8.97 2.28
C PHE A 337 -39.34 -9.73 3.62
N ALA A 338 -38.42 -10.69 3.67
CA ALA A 338 -38.12 -11.41 4.90
C ALA A 338 -37.52 -10.40 5.88
N GLU A 339 -38.14 -10.24 7.04
CA GLU A 339 -37.63 -9.41 8.14
C GLU A 339 -36.13 -9.68 8.34
N PRO A 340 -35.32 -8.66 8.69
CA PRO A 340 -33.91 -8.85 9.01
C PRO A 340 -33.77 -9.77 10.23
N ARG A 341 -33.67 -11.08 9.98
CA ARG A 341 -33.42 -12.10 10.98
C ARG A 341 -31.94 -12.06 11.33
N ARG A 342 -31.64 -11.95 12.62
CA ARG A 342 -30.29 -12.07 13.16
C ARG A 342 -29.67 -13.39 12.72
N SER A 343 -28.47 -13.31 12.17
CA SER A 343 -27.68 -14.47 11.72
C SER A 343 -26.67 -14.95 12.77
N VAL A 344 -26.59 -14.27 13.92
CA VAL A 344 -25.66 -14.57 15.01
C VAL A 344 -26.42 -14.83 16.30
N GLU A 345 -26.13 -15.96 16.94
CA GLU A 345 -26.65 -16.30 18.26
C GLU A 345 -26.18 -15.29 19.31
N PRO A 346 -27.00 -14.94 20.32
CA PRO A 346 -26.59 -14.01 21.37
C PRO A 346 -25.31 -14.44 22.09
N ALA A 347 -24.46 -13.46 22.45
CA ALA A 347 -23.26 -13.73 23.22
C ALA A 347 -23.59 -14.47 24.53
N PRO A 348 -22.80 -15.51 24.89
CA PRO A 348 -23.02 -16.29 26.11
C PRO A 348 -22.87 -15.44 27.37
N ASP A 349 -22.01 -14.42 27.32
CA ASP A 349 -21.79 -13.46 28.39
C ASP A 349 -21.57 -12.05 27.83
N ILE A 350 -22.00 -11.04 28.57
CA ILE A 350 -21.76 -9.62 28.26
C ILE A 350 -20.74 -9.08 29.28
N PRO A 351 -19.49 -8.85 28.87
CA PRO A 351 -18.47 -8.35 29.77
C PRO A 351 -18.79 -6.91 30.18
N LYS A 352 -18.72 -6.63 31.49
CA LYS A 352 -18.93 -5.27 31.99
C LYS A 352 -17.67 -4.43 31.70
N PRO A 353 -17.82 -3.26 31.07
CA PRO A 353 -16.66 -2.41 30.81
C PRO A 353 -16.11 -1.84 32.13
N PRO A 354 -14.80 -1.56 32.20
CA PRO A 354 -14.14 -1.03 33.40
C PRO A 354 -14.59 0.41 33.74
N PHE A 355 -15.14 1.13 32.77
CA PHE A 355 -15.72 2.46 32.93
C PHE A 355 -16.72 2.73 31.79
N LEU A 356 -17.51 3.79 31.88
CA LEU A 356 -18.30 4.34 30.78
C LEU A 356 -17.77 5.73 30.40
N GLY A 357 -17.97 6.12 29.15
CA GLY A 357 -17.43 7.36 28.60
C GLY A 357 -16.03 7.17 28.03
N THR A 358 -15.20 8.22 28.04
CA THR A 358 -13.92 8.26 27.31
C THR A 358 -12.72 8.50 28.21
N ARG A 359 -11.57 7.96 27.84
CA ARG A 359 -10.26 8.21 28.46
C ARG A 359 -9.18 8.45 27.40
N ILE A 360 -8.13 9.14 27.79
CA ILE A 360 -6.92 9.37 27.00
C ILE A 360 -5.77 8.59 27.63
N VAL A 361 -4.93 8.02 26.77
CA VAL A 361 -3.67 7.38 27.15
C VAL A 361 -2.57 7.97 26.28
N SER A 362 -1.64 8.69 26.89
CA SER A 362 -0.53 9.38 26.19
C SER A 362 0.86 8.91 26.63
N ASP A 363 0.93 8.03 27.63
CA ASP A 363 2.15 7.48 28.22
C ASP A 363 2.55 6.13 27.61
N ILE A 364 2.17 5.89 26.35
CA ILE A 364 2.45 4.65 25.64
C ILE A 364 3.93 4.65 25.23
N LYS A 365 4.65 3.57 25.55
CA LYS A 365 6.05 3.43 25.13
C LYS A 365 6.10 2.77 23.76
N MET A 366 6.73 3.43 22.80
CA MET A 366 6.87 2.88 21.44
C MET A 366 7.64 1.54 21.43
N ALA A 367 8.53 1.32 22.41
CA ALA A 367 9.23 0.04 22.59
C ALA A 367 8.27 -1.15 22.82
N ASP A 368 7.11 -0.93 23.45
CA ASP A 368 6.10 -1.96 23.68
C ASP A 368 5.19 -2.17 22.45
N VAL A 369 5.17 -1.19 21.54
CA VAL A 369 4.38 -1.22 20.29
C VAL A 369 5.14 -1.92 19.17
N PHE A 370 6.46 -1.76 19.06
CA PHE A 370 7.25 -2.36 17.98
C PHE A 370 7.11 -3.88 17.80
N PRO A 371 6.91 -4.71 18.85
CA PRO A 371 6.62 -6.14 18.68
C PRO A 371 5.34 -6.44 17.89
N PHE A 372 4.44 -5.47 17.75
CA PHE A 372 3.19 -5.55 16.99
C PHE A 372 3.32 -5.04 15.55
N LEU A 373 4.52 -4.70 15.07
CA LEU A 373 4.72 -4.37 13.66
C LEU A 373 4.48 -5.60 12.78
N ASN A 374 3.71 -5.45 11.70
CA ASN A 374 3.67 -6.46 10.65
C ASN A 374 4.82 -6.25 9.67
N GLU A 375 5.98 -6.82 10.00
CA GLU A 375 7.20 -6.70 9.18
C GLU A 375 6.99 -7.18 7.73
N ARG A 376 6.09 -8.14 7.49
CA ARG A 376 5.77 -8.57 6.13
C ARG A 376 5.13 -7.44 5.33
N THR A 377 4.16 -6.73 5.91
CA THR A 377 3.51 -5.57 5.27
C THR A 377 4.50 -4.43 5.11
N LEU A 378 5.28 -4.14 6.16
CA LEU A 378 6.31 -3.10 6.12
C LEU A 378 7.29 -3.32 4.96
N PHE A 379 7.92 -4.49 4.89
CA PHE A 379 8.93 -4.76 3.87
C PHE A 379 8.34 -4.85 2.46
N SER A 380 7.23 -5.56 2.28
CA SER A 380 6.69 -5.80 0.94
C SER A 380 5.87 -4.63 0.38
N THR A 381 5.04 -4.01 1.22
CA THR A 381 4.06 -3.01 0.80
C THR A 381 4.58 -1.60 1.02
N GLN A 382 5.15 -1.30 2.19
CA GLN A 382 5.61 0.06 2.47
C GLN A 382 6.98 0.33 1.85
N TRP A 383 7.92 -0.61 2.01
CA TRP A 383 9.31 -0.45 1.54
C TRP A 383 9.57 -1.11 0.19
N GLN A 384 8.58 -1.81 -0.37
CA GLN A 384 8.61 -2.34 -1.73
C GLN A 384 9.75 -3.33 -2.00
N PHE A 385 10.18 -4.07 -0.97
CA PHE A 385 11.00 -5.26 -1.14
C PHE A 385 10.12 -6.41 -1.65
N ARG A 386 10.02 -6.54 -2.97
CA ARG A 386 9.19 -7.54 -3.65
C ARG A 386 10.00 -8.80 -3.94
N LYS A 387 9.35 -9.95 -3.83
CA LYS A 387 9.94 -11.26 -4.18
C LYS A 387 9.93 -11.56 -5.67
N ASN A 388 9.16 -10.80 -6.44
CA ASN A 388 8.89 -11.11 -7.85
C ASN A 388 10.17 -10.91 -8.66
N ASN A 389 10.54 -11.91 -9.47
CA ASN A 389 11.72 -11.94 -10.35
C ASN A 389 13.10 -11.82 -9.67
N VAL A 390 13.15 -11.85 -8.33
CA VAL A 390 14.40 -11.97 -7.57
C VAL A 390 14.60 -13.42 -7.15
N LYS A 391 15.82 -13.94 -7.29
CA LYS A 391 16.14 -15.30 -6.80
C LYS A 391 15.94 -15.36 -5.28
N PRO A 392 15.37 -16.44 -4.72
CA PRO A 392 15.10 -16.53 -3.28
C PRO A 392 16.30 -16.21 -2.38
N ALA A 393 17.49 -16.73 -2.74
CA ALA A 393 18.72 -16.46 -1.99
C ALA A 393 19.15 -14.99 -2.00
N GLU A 394 18.87 -14.28 -3.09
CA GLU A 394 19.18 -12.85 -3.22
C GLU A 394 18.19 -11.99 -2.43
N TYR A 395 16.90 -12.34 -2.47
CA TYR A 395 15.89 -11.70 -1.64
C TYR A 395 16.21 -11.86 -0.15
N GLU A 396 16.55 -13.08 0.29
CA GLU A 396 16.96 -13.34 1.68
C GLU A 396 18.21 -12.56 2.09
N ARG A 397 19.19 -12.43 1.18
CA ARG A 397 20.37 -11.61 1.42
C ARG A 397 19.98 -10.14 1.60
N LEU A 398 19.15 -9.59 0.72
CA LEU A 398 18.67 -8.21 0.81
C LEU A 398 17.91 -7.93 2.12
N MET A 399 17.10 -8.89 2.58
CA MET A 399 16.43 -8.77 3.88
C MET A 399 17.42 -8.66 5.03
N ARG A 400 18.38 -9.60 5.09
CA ARG A 400 19.37 -9.69 6.17
C ARG A 400 20.36 -8.54 6.19
N GLU A 401 20.78 -8.07 5.01
CA GLU A 401 21.85 -7.07 4.88
C GLU A 401 21.34 -5.63 4.84
N VAL A 402 20.09 -5.42 4.40
CA VAL A 402 19.54 -4.07 4.18
C VAL A 402 18.26 -3.84 4.98
N ALA A 403 17.21 -4.63 4.77
CA ALA A 403 15.89 -4.31 5.32
C ALA A 403 15.84 -4.44 6.86
N GLU A 404 16.27 -5.57 7.42
CA GLU A 404 16.26 -5.80 8.87
C GLU A 404 17.19 -4.82 9.62
N PRO A 405 18.45 -4.59 9.19
CA PRO A 405 19.30 -3.60 9.86
C PRO A 405 18.77 -2.16 9.76
N THR A 406 18.13 -1.81 8.64
CA THR A 406 17.50 -0.49 8.46
C THR A 406 16.33 -0.30 9.42
N LEU A 407 15.49 -1.33 9.59
CA LEU A 407 14.40 -1.32 10.56
C LEU A 407 14.91 -1.10 11.98
N GLU A 408 15.92 -1.86 12.40
CA GLU A 408 16.47 -1.72 13.77
C GLU A 408 17.14 -0.35 13.98
N LYS A 409 17.82 0.18 12.97
CA LYS A 409 18.36 1.54 13.01
C LYS A 409 17.25 2.58 13.16
N LEU A 410 16.18 2.48 12.39
CA LEU A 410 15.06 3.43 12.44
C LEU A 410 14.26 3.33 13.73
N LYS A 411 14.03 2.12 14.26
CA LYS A 411 13.41 1.92 15.59
C LYS A 411 14.21 2.66 16.65
N ARG A 412 15.53 2.46 16.69
CA ARG A 412 16.42 3.14 17.63
C ARG A 412 16.35 4.66 17.46
N GLN A 413 16.46 5.15 16.23
CA GLN A 413 16.37 6.59 15.94
C GLN A 413 15.03 7.19 16.40
N CYS A 414 13.91 6.50 16.14
CA CYS A 414 12.58 6.96 16.56
C CYS A 414 12.45 7.05 18.09
N LEU A 415 13.10 6.15 18.82
CA LEU A 415 13.13 6.16 20.29
C LEU A 415 14.03 7.28 20.83
N GLU A 416 15.24 7.44 20.29
CA GLU A 416 16.23 8.44 20.72
C GLU A 416 15.76 9.87 20.44
N GLU A 417 15.19 10.10 19.25
CA GLU A 417 14.74 11.43 18.81
C GLU A 417 13.26 11.71 19.10
N ASN A 418 12.54 10.77 19.72
CA ASN A 418 11.10 10.86 20.02
C ASN A 418 10.25 11.26 18.79
N ILE A 419 10.47 10.56 17.67
CA ILE A 419 9.81 10.80 16.37
C ILE A 419 8.39 10.24 16.39
N LEU A 420 8.22 9.03 16.92
CA LEU A 420 6.92 8.36 17.05
C LEU A 420 6.39 8.61 18.46
N ARG A 421 5.27 9.35 18.55
CA ARG A 421 4.64 9.80 19.80
C ARG A 421 3.27 9.16 19.93
N PRO A 422 3.21 7.89 20.40
CA PRO A 422 1.96 7.14 20.46
C PRO A 422 0.99 7.75 21.48
N ALA A 423 -0.25 7.95 21.05
CA ALA A 423 -1.35 8.37 21.90
C ALA A 423 -2.64 7.67 21.48
N ALA A 424 -3.55 7.50 22.43
CA ALA A 424 -4.84 6.86 22.21
C ALA A 424 -5.96 7.62 22.95
N VAL A 425 -7.11 7.69 22.31
CA VAL A 425 -8.37 8.02 22.95
C VAL A 425 -9.33 6.87 22.73
N TYR A 426 -10.02 6.43 23.77
CA TYR A 426 -10.95 5.31 23.69
C TYR A 426 -12.07 5.46 24.69
N GLY A 427 -13.13 4.69 24.50
CA GLY A 427 -14.24 4.69 25.42
C GLY A 427 -15.07 3.42 25.34
N PHE A 428 -15.92 3.25 26.34
CA PHE A 428 -16.95 2.22 26.37
C PHE A 428 -18.31 2.90 26.50
N PHE A 429 -19.26 2.42 25.72
CA PHE A 429 -20.59 3.01 25.63
C PHE A 429 -21.64 1.93 25.71
N ARG A 430 -22.77 2.26 26.33
CA ARG A 430 -23.96 1.41 26.28
C ARG A 430 -24.46 1.36 24.85
N CYS A 431 -24.76 0.17 24.37
CA CYS A 431 -25.33 -0.01 23.05
C CYS A 431 -26.43 -1.06 23.02
N ALA A 432 -27.20 -1.02 21.94
CA ALA A 432 -28.11 -2.06 21.56
C ALA A 432 -28.24 -2.10 20.04
N SER A 433 -28.60 -3.25 19.48
CA SER A 433 -28.94 -3.35 18.06
C SER A 433 -30.44 -3.18 17.81
N GLU A 434 -30.74 -2.53 16.69
CA GLU A 434 -32.08 -2.34 16.16
C GLU A 434 -32.04 -2.63 14.64
N GLY A 435 -32.30 -3.89 14.26
CA GLY A 435 -32.11 -4.32 12.86
C GLY A 435 -30.65 -4.19 12.43
N ASP A 436 -30.38 -3.40 11.39
CA ASP A 436 -29.04 -3.14 10.85
C ASP A 436 -28.30 -2.01 11.58
N ASP A 437 -28.93 -1.43 12.60
CA ASP A 437 -28.39 -0.32 13.35
C ASP A 437 -27.74 -0.77 14.66
N LEU A 438 -26.65 -0.10 15.02
CA LEU A 438 -26.08 -0.08 16.37
C LEU A 438 -26.37 1.28 17.02
N VAL A 439 -27.27 1.26 17.99
CA VAL A 439 -27.70 2.44 18.74
C VAL A 439 -26.79 2.63 19.95
N ILE A 440 -26.21 3.81 20.09
CA ILE A 440 -25.38 4.21 21.22
C ILE A 440 -26.22 5.05 22.17
N PHE A 441 -26.19 4.71 23.45
CA PHE A 441 -26.99 5.37 24.48
C PHE A 441 -26.14 6.29 25.35
N GLN A 442 -26.81 7.23 26.02
CA GLN A 442 -26.24 7.94 27.15
C GLN A 442 -25.99 6.99 28.33
N ASP A 443 -25.32 7.47 29.37
CA ASP A 443 -24.96 6.66 30.54
C ASP A 443 -26.19 6.09 31.28
N ASP A 444 -27.33 6.76 31.14
CA ASP A 444 -28.64 6.31 31.64
C ASP A 444 -29.15 5.01 30.97
N GLY A 445 -28.56 4.60 29.84
CA GLY A 445 -28.92 3.43 29.06
C GLY A 445 -30.32 3.45 28.46
N ARG A 446 -30.96 4.63 28.39
CA ARG A 446 -32.34 4.82 27.94
C ARG A 446 -32.43 5.83 26.80
N THR A 447 -31.65 6.90 26.89
CA THR A 447 -31.66 7.99 25.90
C THR A 447 -30.68 7.67 24.78
N GLU A 448 -31.18 7.63 23.54
CA GLU A 448 -30.33 7.51 22.35
C GLU A 448 -29.39 8.72 22.26
N ARG A 449 -28.09 8.46 22.09
CA ARG A 449 -27.07 9.49 21.87
C ARG A 449 -26.77 9.64 20.38
N LEU A 450 -26.57 8.52 19.68
CA LEU A 450 -26.39 8.47 18.24
C LEU A 450 -26.55 7.03 17.71
N ARG A 451 -26.52 6.87 16.38
CA ARG A 451 -26.76 5.59 15.70
C ARG A 451 -25.78 5.37 14.55
N PHE A 452 -25.23 4.15 14.46
CA PHE A 452 -24.50 3.66 13.30
C PHE A 452 -25.39 2.71 12.51
N THR A 453 -25.39 2.82 11.18
CA THR A 453 -26.14 1.92 10.29
C THR A 453 -25.12 1.13 9.49
N PHE A 454 -25.13 -0.19 9.61
CA PHE A 454 -24.16 -1.05 8.94
C PHE A 454 -24.81 -1.84 7.80
N PRO A 455 -24.10 -2.08 6.69
CA PRO A 455 -24.66 -2.84 5.59
C PRO A 455 -24.68 -4.33 5.92
N ARG A 456 -25.72 -5.03 5.45
CA ARG A 456 -25.89 -6.48 5.62
C ARG A 456 -25.41 -7.26 4.39
N GLN A 457 -24.77 -8.41 4.59
CA GLN A 457 -24.39 -9.29 3.48
C GLN A 457 -25.62 -9.77 2.69
N ALA A 458 -25.49 -9.85 1.36
CA ALA A 458 -26.54 -10.34 0.47
C ALA A 458 -26.53 -11.88 0.29
N ASP A 459 -25.45 -12.54 0.71
CA ASP A 459 -25.29 -14.00 0.59
C ASP A 459 -25.92 -14.75 1.78
N GLN A 460 -25.75 -16.06 1.82
CA GLN A 460 -26.35 -16.95 2.82
C GLN A 460 -26.02 -16.56 4.27
N GLY A 461 -24.88 -15.89 4.52
CA GLY A 461 -24.47 -15.50 5.87
C GLY A 461 -25.30 -14.35 6.44
N ARG A 462 -25.82 -13.47 5.56
CA ARG A 462 -26.58 -12.25 5.92
C ARG A 462 -26.02 -11.47 7.12
N LEU A 463 -24.71 -11.49 7.36
CA LEU A 463 -24.11 -10.87 8.55
C LEU A 463 -24.20 -9.33 8.47
N CYS A 464 -24.51 -8.72 9.60
CA CYS A 464 -24.37 -7.29 9.86
C CYS A 464 -23.61 -7.07 11.18
N LEU A 465 -22.85 -5.98 11.29
CA LEU A 465 -22.09 -5.68 12.52
C LEU A 465 -23.00 -5.50 13.75
N SER A 466 -24.24 -5.03 13.56
CA SER A 466 -25.22 -4.89 14.63
C SER A 466 -25.63 -6.24 15.25
N ASP A 467 -25.50 -7.35 14.50
CA ASP A 467 -25.94 -8.68 14.95
C ASP A 467 -25.11 -9.19 16.14
N TYR A 468 -23.89 -8.69 16.33
CA TYR A 468 -23.02 -9.06 17.45
C TYR A 468 -23.42 -8.43 18.79
N PHE A 469 -24.45 -7.57 18.81
CA PHE A 469 -24.90 -6.88 20.02
C PHE A 469 -26.33 -7.27 20.39
N ARG A 470 -26.65 -7.26 21.68
CA ARG A 470 -28.02 -7.52 22.17
C ARG A 470 -29.00 -6.42 21.74
N PRO A 471 -30.28 -6.77 21.52
CA PRO A 471 -31.28 -5.81 21.13
C PRO A 471 -31.69 -4.99 22.36
N ALA A 472 -32.30 -3.83 22.13
CA ALA A 472 -32.79 -3.02 23.24
C ALA A 472 -33.94 -3.77 23.94
N GLU A 473 -33.95 -3.75 25.27
CA GLU A 473 -35.06 -4.30 26.04
C GLU A 473 -36.35 -3.55 25.66
N ARG A 474 -37.35 -4.30 25.22
CA ARG A 474 -38.64 -3.76 24.75
C ARG A 474 -39.56 -3.38 25.91
N GLU A 475 -39.45 -4.08 27.04
CA GLU A 475 -40.27 -3.87 28.23
C GLU A 475 -39.38 -3.51 29.42
N ALA A 476 -39.54 -2.29 29.94
CA ALA A 476 -38.90 -1.89 31.17
C ALA A 476 -39.63 -2.56 32.35
N ARG A 477 -38.98 -3.53 33.02
CA ARG A 477 -39.50 -4.18 34.22
C ARG A 477 -39.49 -3.25 35.45
N SER A 478 -38.85 -2.08 35.32
CA SER A 478 -38.81 -1.01 36.31
C SER A 478 -38.56 0.34 35.62
N PRO A 479 -39.09 1.48 36.13
CA PRO A 479 -38.91 2.81 35.53
C PRO A 479 -37.45 3.22 35.29
N ASN A 480 -36.52 2.66 36.09
CA ASN A 480 -35.10 2.97 36.04
C ASN A 480 -34.25 1.87 35.38
N GLN A 481 -34.87 0.88 34.75
CA GLN A 481 -34.12 -0.16 34.04
C GLN A 481 -33.53 0.40 32.73
N PRO A 482 -32.22 0.23 32.47
CA PRO A 482 -31.64 0.60 31.18
C PRO A 482 -32.17 -0.31 30.07
N ARG A 483 -32.48 0.28 28.91
CA ARG A 483 -32.85 -0.45 27.69
C ARG A 483 -31.63 -1.09 27.03
N ALA A 484 -30.48 -0.42 27.10
CA ALA A 484 -29.21 -0.88 26.57
C ALA A 484 -28.44 -1.70 27.61
N THR A 485 -28.48 -3.02 27.44
CA THR A 485 -27.78 -3.98 28.31
C THR A 485 -26.41 -4.40 27.79
N ASP A 486 -26.08 -4.06 26.54
CA ASP A 486 -24.81 -4.38 25.89
C ASP A 486 -23.85 -3.17 25.88
N TYR A 487 -22.61 -3.43 25.49
CA TYR A 487 -21.56 -2.43 25.43
C TYR A 487 -20.70 -2.58 24.18
N VAL A 488 -20.26 -1.44 23.65
CA VAL A 488 -19.30 -1.35 22.55
C VAL A 488 -18.15 -0.46 22.98
N SER A 489 -16.95 -0.73 22.48
CA SER A 489 -15.81 0.18 22.62
C SER A 489 -15.45 0.80 21.28
N PHE A 490 -15.00 2.04 21.32
CA PHE A 490 -14.39 2.72 20.16
C PHE A 490 -13.04 3.26 20.58
N PHE A 491 -12.09 3.31 19.65
CA PHE A 491 -10.82 4.00 19.87
C PHE A 491 -10.33 4.73 18.62
N VAL A 492 -9.48 5.73 18.85
CA VAL A 492 -8.56 6.34 17.88
C VAL A 492 -7.17 6.28 18.47
N VAL A 493 -6.20 5.82 17.70
CA VAL A 493 -4.78 5.87 18.03
C VAL A 493 -4.02 6.67 17.00
N THR A 494 -2.89 7.25 17.40
CA THR A 494 -1.96 7.95 16.51
C THR A 494 -0.53 7.75 17.00
N VAL A 495 0.44 7.78 16.09
CA VAL A 495 1.88 7.92 16.43
C VAL A 495 2.36 9.37 16.32
N GLY A 496 1.42 10.32 16.21
CA GLY A 496 1.68 11.75 16.24
C GLY A 496 2.12 12.35 14.90
N CYS A 497 2.13 13.68 14.82
CA CYS A 497 2.43 14.44 13.61
C CYS A 497 3.93 14.66 13.36
N GLU A 498 4.79 14.34 14.33
CA GLU A 498 6.24 14.53 14.21
C GLU A 498 6.85 13.68 13.10
N VAL A 499 6.36 12.45 12.88
CA VAL A 499 6.79 11.61 11.76
C VAL A 499 6.43 12.23 10.41
N SER A 500 5.25 12.84 10.28
CA SER A 500 4.83 13.55 9.07
C SER A 500 5.74 14.76 8.82
N ARG A 501 6.09 15.52 9.86
CA ARG A 501 7.02 16.65 9.78
C ARG A 501 8.42 16.20 9.32
N ARG A 502 8.99 15.16 9.94
CA ARG A 502 10.32 14.62 9.59
C ARG A 502 10.36 14.04 8.18
N THR A 503 9.30 13.37 7.75
CA THR A 503 9.22 12.82 6.39
C THR A 503 9.15 13.95 5.35
N GLN A 504 8.39 15.02 5.60
CA GLN A 504 8.40 16.21 4.75
C GLN A 504 9.79 16.84 4.64
N GLU A 505 10.54 16.97 5.74
CA GLU A 505 11.92 17.46 5.73
C GLU A 505 12.85 16.58 4.89
N LEU A 506 12.76 15.26 5.04
CA LEU A 506 13.55 14.30 4.25
C LEU A 506 13.22 14.41 2.76
N PHE A 507 11.95 14.53 2.42
CA PHE A 507 11.50 14.69 1.04
C PHE A 507 12.03 16.00 0.44
N ALA A 508 11.89 17.12 1.15
CA ALA A 508 12.41 18.42 0.72
C ALA A 508 13.94 18.43 0.59
N ALA A 509 14.64 17.68 1.44
CA ALA A 509 16.09 17.49 1.38
C ALA A 509 16.55 16.50 0.29
N ASN A 510 15.62 15.93 -0.50
CA ASN A 510 15.89 14.90 -1.50
C ASN A 510 16.55 13.64 -0.91
N ARG A 511 16.19 13.28 0.34
CA ARG A 511 16.57 12.02 0.99
C ARG A 511 15.42 11.03 0.86
N TYR A 512 15.14 10.66 -0.39
CA TYR A 512 13.95 9.89 -0.75
C TYR A 512 13.93 8.48 -0.16
N THR A 513 15.09 7.84 -0.05
CA THR A 513 15.19 6.50 0.55
C THR A 513 14.85 6.57 2.05
N ASP A 514 15.41 7.56 2.75
CA ASP A 514 15.12 7.77 4.18
C ASP A 514 13.66 8.18 4.41
N TYR A 515 13.11 9.03 3.53
CA TYR A 515 11.70 9.41 3.52
C TYR A 515 10.80 8.17 3.42
N LEU A 516 11.03 7.31 2.41
CA LEU A 516 10.23 6.11 2.18
C LEU A 516 10.23 5.22 3.42
N TYR A 517 11.41 4.99 3.99
CA TYR A 517 11.54 4.09 5.13
C TYR A 517 10.88 4.64 6.40
N LEU A 518 11.11 5.91 6.72
CA LEU A 518 10.52 6.53 7.91
C LEU A 518 9.00 6.65 7.78
N HIS A 519 8.50 7.07 6.61
CA HIS A 519 7.07 7.14 6.36
C HIS A 519 6.42 5.77 6.47
N GLY A 520 6.98 4.75 5.81
CA GLY A 520 6.49 3.39 5.88
C GLY A 520 6.48 2.82 7.30
N LEU A 521 7.51 3.11 8.10
CA LEU A 521 7.54 2.74 9.52
C LEU A 521 6.47 3.47 10.32
N GLY A 522 6.21 4.76 10.04
CA GLY A 522 5.17 5.55 10.68
C GLY A 522 3.78 4.97 10.45
N VAL A 523 3.45 4.63 9.20
CA VAL A 523 2.16 4.01 8.83
C VAL A 523 1.98 2.66 9.51
N GLU A 524 2.97 1.77 9.41
CA GLU A 524 2.88 0.45 10.04
C GLU A 524 2.88 0.55 11.58
N SER A 525 3.52 1.57 12.16
CA SER A 525 3.51 1.79 13.61
C SER A 525 2.14 2.22 14.12
N ALA A 526 1.33 2.94 13.33
CA ALA A 526 -0.05 3.27 13.68
C ALA A 526 -0.93 2.00 13.74
N GLU A 527 -0.77 1.09 12.78
CA GLU A 527 -1.47 -0.20 12.77
C GLU A 527 -1.01 -1.12 13.91
N ALA A 528 0.30 -1.16 14.18
CA ALA A 528 0.86 -1.86 15.33
C ALA A 528 0.30 -1.32 16.66
N LEU A 529 0.19 0.01 16.78
CA LEU A 529 -0.41 0.67 17.93
C LEU A 529 -1.89 0.29 18.06
N ALA A 530 -2.64 0.18 16.96
CA ALA A 530 -4.03 -0.25 16.98
C ALA A 530 -4.18 -1.70 17.49
N GLU A 531 -3.31 -2.63 17.07
CA GLU A 531 -3.32 -4.01 17.57
C GLU A 531 -2.93 -4.09 19.06
N PHE A 532 -1.86 -3.37 19.44
CA PHE A 532 -1.42 -3.25 20.83
C PHE A 532 -2.55 -2.70 21.73
N PHE A 533 -3.20 -1.63 21.28
CA PHE A 533 -4.24 -0.96 22.05
C PHE A 533 -5.53 -1.78 22.09
N HIS A 534 -5.87 -2.48 21.01
CA HIS A 534 -6.97 -3.45 21.00
C HIS A 534 -6.74 -4.58 22.02
N LYS A 535 -5.52 -5.12 22.12
CA LYS A 535 -5.16 -6.08 23.17
C LYS A 535 -5.36 -5.49 24.57
N ARG A 536 -4.92 -4.24 24.80
CA ARG A 536 -5.13 -3.55 26.08
C ARG A 536 -6.63 -3.40 26.40
N ILE A 537 -7.47 -3.00 25.45
CA ILE A 537 -8.92 -2.92 25.62
C ILE A 537 -9.50 -4.28 26.02
N ARG A 538 -9.11 -5.38 25.34
CA ARG A 538 -9.58 -6.73 25.70
C ARG A 538 -9.20 -7.11 27.12
N GLN A 539 -7.98 -6.79 27.55
CA GLN A 539 -7.51 -7.05 28.91
C GLN A 539 -8.30 -6.25 29.94
N GLU A 540 -8.47 -4.94 29.72
CA GLU A 540 -9.24 -4.06 30.60
C GLU A 540 -10.74 -4.43 30.66
N TRP A 541 -11.29 -4.93 29.56
CA TRP A 541 -12.68 -5.39 29.45
C TRP A 541 -12.89 -6.82 30.01
N GLY A 542 -11.84 -7.50 30.44
CA GLY A 542 -11.93 -8.83 31.04
C GLY A 542 -12.10 -9.98 30.05
N ILE A 543 -11.91 -9.74 28.76
CA ILE A 543 -11.99 -10.77 27.69
C ILE A 543 -10.62 -11.20 27.14
N GLY A 544 -9.54 -10.58 27.61
CA GLY A 544 -8.16 -10.87 27.18
C GLY A 544 -7.59 -12.22 27.68
N GLY A 545 -8.33 -12.98 28.51
CA GLY A 545 -7.89 -14.30 28.96
C GLY A 545 -7.81 -15.36 27.85
N GLN A 546 -8.42 -15.09 26.69
CA GLN A 546 -8.38 -15.95 25.50
C GLN A 546 -7.32 -15.48 24.48
N ASP A 547 -6.55 -14.44 24.79
CA ASP A 547 -5.49 -13.96 23.92
C ASP A 547 -4.38 -14.99 23.81
N SER A 548 -3.92 -15.24 22.58
CA SER A 548 -2.73 -16.06 22.39
C SER A 548 -1.50 -15.44 23.07
N PRO A 549 -0.63 -16.24 23.73
CA PRO A 549 0.63 -15.74 24.26
C PRO A 549 1.62 -15.37 23.14
N ASP A 550 1.39 -15.85 21.92
CA ASP A 550 2.16 -15.49 20.72
C ASP A 550 1.51 -14.30 20.01
N ILE A 551 2.19 -13.15 20.01
CA ILE A 551 1.74 -11.91 19.35
C ILE A 551 1.43 -12.18 17.87
N LYS A 552 2.18 -13.05 17.19
CA LYS A 552 1.96 -13.34 15.76
C LYS A 552 0.61 -13.99 15.51
N LYS A 553 0.06 -14.72 16.47
CA LYS A 553 -1.27 -15.34 16.38
C LYS A 553 -2.40 -14.34 16.60
N LEU A 554 -2.13 -13.19 17.24
CA LEU A 554 -3.14 -12.13 17.38
C LEU A 554 -3.56 -11.59 16.00
N PHE A 555 -2.63 -11.44 15.05
CA PHE A 555 -2.95 -11.06 13.66
C PHE A 555 -3.83 -12.06 12.91
N LYS A 556 -4.00 -13.28 13.45
CA LYS A 556 -4.87 -14.33 12.92
C LYS A 556 -6.14 -14.52 13.76
N LEU A 557 -6.53 -13.51 14.53
CA LEU A 557 -7.73 -13.52 15.39
C LEU A 557 -7.72 -14.63 16.46
N HIS A 558 -6.56 -15.05 16.97
CA HIS A 558 -6.50 -15.92 18.15
C HIS A 558 -6.73 -15.14 19.45
N TYR A 559 -7.92 -14.55 19.57
CA TYR A 559 -8.44 -13.84 20.73
C TYR A 559 -9.98 -13.76 20.64
N ARG A 560 -10.64 -13.39 21.74
CA ARG A 560 -12.09 -13.13 21.74
C ARG A 560 -12.41 -11.73 21.22
N GLY A 561 -13.46 -11.62 20.41
CA GLY A 561 -13.93 -10.35 19.86
C GLY A 561 -13.21 -9.94 18.59
N CYS A 562 -13.55 -8.78 18.04
CA CYS A 562 -12.96 -8.27 16.81
C CYS A 562 -12.98 -6.74 16.82
N ARG A 563 -12.08 -6.10 16.06
CA ARG A 563 -12.11 -4.65 15.82
C ARG A 563 -12.43 -4.39 14.35
N TYR A 564 -13.22 -3.37 14.05
CA TYR A 564 -13.56 -2.99 12.68
C TYR A 564 -13.28 -1.51 12.47
N SER A 565 -12.49 -1.21 11.44
CA SER A 565 -12.12 0.15 11.07
C SER A 565 -13.02 0.67 9.96
N PHE A 566 -13.48 1.92 10.06
CA PHE A 566 -14.35 2.52 9.05
C PHE A 566 -13.63 2.65 7.70
N GLY A 567 -14.36 2.41 6.61
CA GLY A 567 -13.82 2.33 5.25
C GLY A 567 -13.44 0.90 4.83
N TYR A 568 -13.42 -0.07 5.75
CA TYR A 568 -13.22 -1.48 5.44
C TYR A 568 -14.54 -2.19 5.07
N PRO A 569 -14.50 -3.36 4.43
CA PRO A 569 -15.68 -4.01 3.86
C PRO A 569 -16.87 -4.25 4.82
N ALA A 570 -16.63 -4.43 6.12
CA ALA A 570 -17.70 -4.61 7.13
C ALA A 570 -18.39 -3.30 7.56
N CYS A 571 -17.68 -2.17 7.47
CA CYS A 571 -18.20 -0.82 7.75
C CYS A 571 -17.63 0.19 6.73
N PRO A 572 -18.04 0.07 5.45
CA PRO A 572 -17.39 0.77 4.34
C PRO A 572 -17.69 2.28 4.30
N ASN A 573 -18.69 2.74 5.05
CA ASN A 573 -19.07 4.14 5.11
C ASN A 573 -18.08 4.94 5.96
N LEU A 574 -17.19 5.68 5.31
CA LEU A 574 -16.19 6.49 6.00
C LEU A 574 -16.83 7.66 6.78
N GLU A 575 -18.02 8.13 6.39
CA GLU A 575 -18.71 9.27 7.03
C GLU A 575 -19.09 8.98 8.49
N ASP A 576 -19.23 7.71 8.85
CA ASP A 576 -19.46 7.28 10.23
C ASP A 576 -18.29 7.61 11.17
N GLN A 577 -17.10 7.95 10.64
CA GLN A 577 -16.02 8.51 11.43
C GLN A 577 -16.40 9.82 12.13
N ALA A 578 -17.29 10.64 11.55
CA ALA A 578 -17.78 11.85 12.20
C ALA A 578 -18.51 11.52 13.52
N LYS A 579 -19.30 10.44 13.53
CA LYS A 579 -19.99 9.95 14.73
C LYS A 579 -18.98 9.43 15.76
N LEU A 580 -17.97 8.67 15.32
CA LEU A 580 -16.89 8.21 16.20
C LEU A 580 -16.12 9.39 16.82
N CYS A 581 -15.79 10.41 16.03
CA CYS A 581 -15.11 11.61 16.50
C CYS A 581 -15.98 12.40 17.49
N ALA A 582 -17.30 12.50 17.25
CA ALA A 582 -18.23 13.11 18.20
C ALA A 582 -18.30 12.36 19.55
N LEU A 583 -18.10 11.05 19.56
CA LEU A 583 -18.02 10.25 20.79
C LEU A 583 -16.69 10.44 21.52
N LEU A 584 -15.58 10.35 20.78
CA LEU A 584 -14.24 10.22 21.34
C LEU A 584 -13.47 11.53 21.46
N GLN A 585 -13.82 12.57 20.70
CA GLN A 585 -13.08 13.84 20.64
C GLN A 585 -11.56 13.63 20.47
N PRO A 586 -11.13 13.06 19.34
CA PRO A 586 -9.74 12.69 19.08
C PRO A 586 -8.79 13.89 18.94
N GLU A 587 -9.31 15.10 18.86
CA GLU A 587 -8.53 16.35 18.88
C GLU A 587 -7.72 16.47 20.18
N ARG A 588 -8.19 15.81 21.25
CA ARG A 588 -7.48 15.73 22.54
C ARG A 588 -6.15 14.98 22.47
N ILE A 589 -5.92 14.19 21.41
CA ILE A 589 -4.64 13.55 21.10
C ILE A 589 -4.00 14.10 19.81
N GLY A 590 -4.47 15.27 19.34
CA GLY A 590 -3.95 15.93 18.14
C GLY A 590 -4.39 15.28 16.82
N VAL A 591 -5.46 14.48 16.84
CA VAL A 591 -6.05 13.89 15.63
C VAL A 591 -7.32 14.62 15.24
N HIS A 592 -7.41 15.03 13.98
CA HIS A 592 -8.53 15.77 13.42
C HIS A 592 -9.19 14.97 12.29
N LEU A 593 -10.48 15.21 12.08
CA LEU A 593 -11.21 14.67 10.94
C LEU A 593 -11.23 15.68 9.81
N THR A 594 -10.83 15.24 8.63
CA THR A 594 -10.85 16.05 7.41
C THR A 594 -12.27 16.13 6.84
N GLU A 595 -12.51 17.06 5.91
CA GLU A 595 -13.81 17.18 5.21
C GLU A 595 -14.25 15.89 4.49
N SER A 596 -13.31 15.01 4.19
CA SER A 596 -13.56 13.73 3.55
C SER A 596 -13.50 12.56 4.52
N PHE A 597 -13.65 12.83 5.82
CA PHE A 597 -13.78 11.85 6.88
C PHE A 597 -12.53 10.97 7.10
N GLN A 598 -11.37 11.44 6.68
CA GLN A 598 -10.06 10.83 6.96
C GLN A 598 -9.44 11.44 8.22
N LEU A 599 -8.66 10.65 8.95
CA LEU A 599 -7.93 11.09 10.13
C LEU A 599 -6.64 11.81 9.75
N GLU A 600 -6.31 12.86 10.48
CA GLU A 600 -5.09 13.64 10.32
C GLU A 600 -4.43 13.85 11.70
N PRO A 601 -3.16 13.46 11.91
CA PRO A 601 -2.22 12.91 10.92
C PRO A 601 -2.66 11.53 10.41
N GLU A 602 -2.26 11.20 9.18
CA GLU A 602 -2.61 9.94 8.50
C GLU A 602 -2.00 8.70 9.19
N GLN A 603 -0.96 8.87 10.01
CA GLN A 603 -0.43 7.82 10.88
C GLN A 603 -1.32 7.62 12.12
N SER A 604 -2.61 7.40 11.87
CA SER A 604 -3.66 7.21 12.86
C SER A 604 -4.65 6.14 12.40
N THR A 605 -5.18 5.37 13.34
CA THR A 605 -6.15 4.30 13.08
C THR A 605 -7.31 4.44 14.05
N SER A 606 -8.54 4.33 13.56
CA SER A 606 -9.74 4.27 14.38
C SER A 606 -10.44 2.92 14.20
N ALA A 607 -11.11 2.45 15.24
CA ALA A 607 -11.93 1.25 15.15
C ALA A 607 -13.05 1.22 16.19
N LEU A 608 -14.09 0.47 15.87
CA LEU A 608 -15.06 -0.07 16.82
C LEU A 608 -14.60 -1.47 17.27
N VAL A 609 -14.85 -1.84 18.52
CA VAL A 609 -14.45 -3.11 19.13
C VAL A 609 -15.69 -3.84 19.62
N VAL A 610 -15.83 -5.07 19.13
CA VAL A 610 -16.91 -6.01 19.43
C VAL A 610 -16.37 -7.08 20.37
N HIS A 611 -17.05 -7.33 21.49
CA HIS A 611 -16.63 -8.36 22.47
C HIS A 611 -17.12 -9.78 22.14
N HIS A 612 -18.06 -9.90 21.21
CA HIS A 612 -18.75 -11.14 20.87
C HIS A 612 -17.75 -12.24 20.44
N PRO A 613 -17.81 -13.46 21.00
CA PRO A 613 -16.84 -14.52 20.70
C PRO A 613 -16.88 -15.02 19.26
N ALA A 614 -18.04 -14.94 18.60
CA ALA A 614 -18.20 -15.27 17.18
C ALA A 614 -17.85 -14.12 16.20
N ALA A 615 -17.33 -12.98 16.70
CA ALA A 615 -16.99 -11.85 15.84
C ALA A 615 -15.79 -12.19 14.93
N THR A 616 -15.95 -12.03 13.63
CA THR A 616 -14.91 -12.28 12.62
C THR A 616 -14.94 -11.21 11.53
N TYR A 617 -13.89 -11.11 10.73
CA TYR A 617 -13.92 -10.23 9.55
C TYR A 617 -14.79 -10.84 8.45
N PHE A 618 -15.68 -10.03 7.87
CA PHE A 618 -16.52 -10.38 6.74
C PHE A 618 -16.61 -9.23 5.76
N ASN A 619 -17.01 -9.54 4.53
CA ASN A 619 -17.10 -8.57 3.44
C ASN A 619 -18.55 -8.37 3.02
N VAL A 620 -18.98 -7.12 2.99
CA VAL A 620 -20.28 -6.76 2.43
C VAL A 620 -20.04 -6.38 0.97
N LYS A 621 -20.46 -7.23 0.03
CA LYS A 621 -20.38 -6.91 -1.41
C LYS A 621 -21.21 -5.65 -1.64
N ALA A 622 -20.66 -4.66 -2.32
CA ALA A 622 -21.40 -3.46 -2.67
C ALA A 622 -22.66 -3.88 -3.45
N ALA A 623 -23.84 -3.61 -2.87
CA ALA A 623 -25.08 -3.74 -3.62
C ALA A 623 -24.98 -2.77 -4.79
N GLN A 624 -24.94 -3.28 -6.02
CA GLN A 624 -25.22 -2.48 -7.21
C GLN A 624 -26.59 -1.85 -6.98
N LYS A 625 -26.65 -0.54 -6.76
CA LYS A 625 -27.91 0.21 -6.75
C LYS A 625 -28.52 0.09 -8.15
N CYS A 626 -29.36 -0.92 -8.37
CA CYS A 626 -30.38 -0.85 -9.42
C CYS A 626 -31.43 0.14 -8.95
N ALA A 627 -31.19 1.43 -9.20
CA ALA A 627 -32.21 2.46 -9.08
C ALA A 627 -32.66 2.84 -10.49
N VAL A 628 -33.64 2.11 -11.01
CA VAL A 628 -34.61 2.66 -11.95
C VAL A 628 -35.96 2.49 -11.28
N GLN A 629 -36.43 3.53 -10.59
CA GLN A 629 -37.84 3.61 -10.23
C GLN A 629 -38.64 3.79 -11.54
N PRO A 630 -39.66 2.98 -11.83
CA PRO A 630 -40.57 3.28 -12.92
C PRO A 630 -41.38 4.52 -12.53
N ALA A 631 -41.46 5.49 -13.45
CA ALA A 631 -42.25 6.70 -13.27
C ALA A 631 -43.74 6.33 -13.05
N PRO A 632 -44.46 7.04 -12.16
CA PRO A 632 -45.90 6.88 -12.05
C PRO A 632 -46.58 7.46 -13.30
N GLY A 633 -47.49 6.68 -13.88
CA GLY A 633 -48.35 7.10 -15.00
C GLY A 633 -49.55 7.92 -14.55
#